data_AF-A0A3N5K234-F1
#
_entry.id   AF-A0A3N5K234-F1
#
_cell.length_a   1.000
_cell.length_b   1.000
_cell.length_c   1.000
_cell.angle_alpha   90.00
_cell.angle_beta   90.00
_cell.angle_gamma   90.00
#
_symmetry.space_group_name_H-M   'P 1'
#
loop_
_entity.id
_entity.type
_entity.pdbx_description
1 polymer ?
#
loop_
_entity_poly.entity_id
_entity_poly.type
_entity_poly.pdbx_seq_one_letter_code
_entity_poly.pdbx_strand_id
1 'polypeptide(L)' 'MKALRSFTVRASLPEALAPLERLALNLRWSWDQETRDLFRWVDPDRWEATHRDPVAVI' A
#
# COMPACT_ATOMS: atom_id res chain seq x y z
N MET A 1 -25.08 -13.90 -21.74
CA MET A 1 -23.92 -14.81 -21.66
C MET A 1 -23.40 -14.76 -20.22
N LYS A 2 -23.33 -15.88 -19.50
CA LYS A 2 -22.95 -15.93 -18.07
C LYS A 2 -21.74 -16.84 -17.91
N ALA A 3 -20.68 -16.37 -17.24
CA ALA A 3 -19.44 -17.13 -17.12
C ALA A 3 -19.67 -18.44 -16.35
N LEU A 4 -19.13 -19.55 -16.87
CA LEU A 4 -19.25 -20.89 -16.28
C LEU A 4 -18.49 -20.98 -14.94
N ARG A 5 -17.39 -20.23 -14.79
CA ARG A 5 -16.60 -20.12 -13.56
C ARG A 5 -15.63 -18.94 -13.65
N SER A 6 -15.42 -18.23 -12.55
CA SER A 6 -14.45 -17.15 -12.45
C SER A 6 -13.19 -17.64 -11.75
N PHE A 7 -12.02 -17.37 -12.33
CA PHE A 7 -10.72 -17.59 -11.70
C PHE A 7 -10.01 -16.24 -11.59
N THR A 8 -9.49 -15.93 -10.40
CA THR A 8 -8.64 -14.75 -10.20
C THR A 8 -7.20 -15.23 -10.16
N VAL A 9 -6.42 -14.88 -11.18
CA VAL A 9 -4.97 -15.12 -11.19
C VAL A 9 -4.31 -13.95 -10.46
N ARG A 10 -3.60 -14.24 -9.38
CA ARG A 10 -2.73 -13.27 -8.73
C ARG A 10 -1.30 -13.54 -9.15
N ALA A 11 -0.61 -12.52 -9.62
CA ALA A 11 0.83 -12.62 -9.82
C ALA A 11 1.50 -12.77 -8.45
N SER A 12 2.23 -13.86 -8.24
CA SER A 12 3.10 -14.02 -7.08
C SER A 12 4.51 -13.59 -7.46
N LEU A 13 5.14 -12.75 -6.64
CA LEU A 13 6.56 -12.44 -6.82
C LEU A 13 7.42 -13.66 -6.40
N PRO A 14 8.48 -13.99 -7.15
CA PRO A 14 9.51 -14.92 -6.68
C PRO A 14 10.10 -14.47 -5.34
N GLU A 15 10.60 -15.40 -4.52
CA GLU A 15 11.11 -15.10 -3.18
C GLU A 15 12.19 -14.02 -3.17
N ALA A 16 13.11 -14.05 -4.15
CA ALA A 16 14.14 -13.02 -4.32
C ALA A 16 13.58 -11.61 -4.56
N LEU A 17 12.34 -11.51 -5.06
CA LEU A 17 11.63 -10.25 -5.34
C LEU A 17 10.57 -9.92 -4.29
N ALA A 18 10.37 -10.75 -3.25
CA ALA A 18 9.43 -10.46 -2.16
C ALA A 18 9.63 -9.05 -1.54
N PRO A 19 10.85 -8.50 -1.39
CA PRO A 19 11.02 -7.13 -0.89
C PRO A 19 10.37 -6.04 -1.76
N LEU A 20 10.17 -6.29 -3.06
CA LEU A 20 9.54 -5.33 -3.98
C LEU A 20 8.05 -5.16 -3.71
N GLU A 21 7.38 -6.15 -3.10
CA GLU A 21 5.96 -6.04 -2.75
C GLU A 21 5.74 -4.90 -1.75
N ARG A 22 6.60 -4.83 -0.72
CA ARG A 22 6.60 -3.76 0.26
C ARG A 22 6.85 -2.39 -0.38
N LEU A 23 7.78 -2.32 -1.33
CA LEU A 23 8.07 -1.08 -2.05
C LEU A 23 6.89 -0.65 -2.92
N ALA A 24 6.24 -1.58 -3.63
CA ALA A 24 5.08 -1.26 -4.47
C ALA A 24 3.90 -0.72 -3.65
N LEU A 25 3.67 -1.28 -2.45
CA LEU A 25 2.66 -0.78 -1.52
C LEU A 25 3.00 0.63 -1.03
N ASN A 26 4.26 0.89 -0.67
CA ASN A 26 4.66 2.20 -0.18
C ASN A 26 4.74 3.25 -1.30
N LEU A 27 5.16 2.91 -2.52
CA LEU A 27 5.35 3.85 -3.62
C LEU A 27 4.04 4.52 -4.04
N ARG A 28 2.94 3.76 -4.13
CA ARG A 28 1.65 4.31 -4.54
C ARG A 28 1.16 5.42 -3.61
N TRP A 29 1.47 5.32 -2.31
CA TRP A 29 0.94 6.21 -1.28
C TRP A 29 1.94 7.32 -0.95
N SER A 30 3.24 7.03 -1.06
CA SER A 30 4.31 8.01 -0.86
C SER A 30 4.24 9.17 -1.86
N TRP A 31 3.66 8.93 -3.03
CA TRP A 31 3.57 9.91 -4.14
C TRP A 31 2.22 10.61 -4.24
N ASP A 32 1.19 10.17 -3.51
CA ASP A 32 -0.12 10.81 -3.51
C ASP A 32 -0.25 11.81 -2.34
N GLN A 33 -0.27 13.11 -2.66
CA GLN A 33 -0.30 14.16 -1.63
C GLN A 33 -1.60 14.17 -0.84
N GLU A 34 -2.74 13.93 -1.48
CA GLU A 34 -4.06 13.95 -0.83
C GLU A 34 -4.15 12.86 0.25
N THR A 35 -3.69 11.65 -0.07
CA THR A 35 -3.61 10.55 0.90
C THR A 35 -2.68 10.90 2.08
N ARG A 36 -1.52 11.52 1.82
CA ARG A 36 -0.58 11.92 2.90
C ARG A 36 -1.16 12.98 3.83
N ASP A 37 -1.94 13.91 3.30
CA ASP A 37 -2.60 14.94 4.10
C ASP A 37 -3.73 14.34 4.95
N LEU A 38 -4.46 13.35 4.41
CA LEU A 38 -5.44 12.59 5.19
C LEU A 38 -4.79 11.88 6.38
N PHE A 39 -3.71 11.12 6.17
CA PHE A 39 -3.03 10.40 7.27
C PHE A 39 -2.44 11.36 8.30
N ARG A 40 -1.88 12.50 7.87
CA ARG A 40 -1.41 13.55 8.78
C ARG A 40 -2.56 14.13 9.63
N TRP A 41 -3.75 14.28 9.05
CA TRP A 41 -4.91 14.81 9.75
C TRP A 41 -5.53 13.80 10.74
N VAL A 42 -5.59 12.52 10.36
CA VAL A 42 -6.22 11.46 11.17
C VAL A 42 -5.44 11.21 12.48
N ASP A 43 -4.12 11.04 12.40
CA ASP A 43 -3.28 10.76 13.57
C ASP A 43 -1.88 11.40 13.40
N PRO A 44 -1.74 12.70 13.76
CA PRO A 44 -0.50 13.45 13.55
C PRO A 44 0.70 12.87 14.31
N ASP A 45 0.47 12.35 15.52
CA ASP A 45 1.54 11.84 16.39
C ASP A 45 2.08 10.52 15.84
N ARG A 46 1.19 9.60 15.44
CA ARG A 46 1.58 8.35 14.78
C ARG A 46 2.19 8.59 13.41
N TRP A 47 1.72 9.60 12.68
CA TRP A 47 2.28 10.01 11.39
C TRP A 47 3.74 10.45 11.49
N GLU A 48 4.10 11.29 12.46
CA GLU A 48 5.50 11.69 12.65
C GLU A 48 6.35 10.54 13.24
N ALA A 49 5.81 9.75 14.18
CA ALA A 49 6.52 8.61 14.76
C ALA A 49 6.88 7.51 13.75
N THR A 50 6.08 7.36 12.69
CA THR A 50 6.29 6.38 11.61
C THR A 50 7.13 6.92 10.46
N HIS A 51 7.79 8.07 10.63
CA HIS A 51 8.56 8.74 9.56
C HIS A 51 7.70 9.02 8.32
N ARG A 52 6.40 9.31 8.53
CA ARG A 52 5.45 9.64 7.46
C ARG A 52 5.20 8.49 6.50
N ASP A 53 5.21 7.25 7.01
CA ASP A 53 4.82 6.05 6.27
C ASP A 53 3.30 5.80 6.44
N PRO A 54 2.49 5.99 5.39
CA PRO A 54 1.04 5.78 5.45
C PRO A 54 0.64 4.36 5.85
N VAL A 55 1.43 3.35 5.46
CA VAL A 55 1.12 1.94 5.74
C VAL A 55 1.35 1.62 7.21
N ALA A 56 2.30 2.28 7.86
CA ALA A 56 2.58 2.09 9.28
C ALA A 56 1.56 2.79 10.21
N VAL A 57 0.74 3.69 9.67
CA VAL A 57 -0.35 4.37 10.39
C VAL A 57 -1.66 3.55 10.37
N ILE A 58 -1.82 2.60 9.44
CA ILE A 58 -2.94 1.64 9.42
C ILE A 58 -2.82 0.68 10.61
#